data_AF-A0A4U3MM00-F1
#
_entry.id   AF-A0A4U3MM00-F1
#
_cell.length_a   1.000
_cell.length_b   1.000
_cell.length_c   1.000
_cell.angle_alpha   90.00
_cell.angle_beta   90.00
_cell.angle_gamma   90.00
#
_symmetry.space_group_name_H-M   'P 1'
#
loop_
_entity.id
_entity.type
_entity.pdbx_description
1 polymer ?
#
loop_
_entity_poly.entity_id
_entity_poly.type
_entity_poly.pdbx_seq_one_letter_code
_entity_poly.pdbx_strand_id
1 'polypeptide(L)'
;MHHIVYPKKVKAGAKITYYFEITNVGPHSADYYYIGGILPKGIISTLKWNGPKNTTCTWEGNEFWCWPPPILYPNPEEDWQTDTTWLTIQVTLNKKTRGTATAKLGGMTFDVPTGAGDLDEKRLRELGIKGWIFTKTVKTQIVAPSVKKKKSTKQVYVPPPPPPPKPDRAPTRNRKKGT
;
A
#
# COMPACT_ATOMS: atom_id res chain seq x y z
N MET A 1 14.13 -8.43 -12.34
CA MET A 1 13.69 -7.37 -11.38
C MET A 1 14.75 -7.19 -10.29
N HIS A 2 15.53 -6.12 -10.39
CA HIS A 2 16.69 -5.90 -9.54
C HIS A 2 16.43 -4.82 -8.47
N HIS A 3 15.62 -3.80 -8.77
CA HIS A 3 15.25 -2.74 -7.83
C HIS A 3 13.75 -2.77 -7.51
N ILE A 4 13.41 -2.68 -6.21
CA ILE A 4 12.02 -2.64 -5.74
C ILE A 4 11.88 -1.81 -4.46
N VAL A 5 11.02 -0.80 -4.50
CA VAL A 5 10.76 0.12 -3.40
C VAL A 5 9.30 0.04 -2.99
N TYR A 6 9.07 -0.15 -1.70
CA TYR A 6 7.74 -0.24 -1.11
C TYR A 6 7.81 0.04 0.40
N PRO A 7 6.73 0.55 1.02
CA PRO A 7 6.71 0.75 2.45
C PRO A 7 6.69 -0.59 3.18
N LYS A 8 7.54 -0.74 4.20
CA LYS A 8 7.53 -1.95 5.06
C LYS A 8 6.37 -1.97 6.03
N LYS A 9 5.85 -0.80 6.41
CA LYS A 9 4.73 -0.62 7.34
C LYS A 9 3.79 0.46 6.84
N VAL A 10 2.47 0.23 6.91
CA VAL A 10 1.43 1.23 6.61
C VAL A 10 0.25 1.08 7.56
N LYS A 11 -0.52 2.15 7.76
CA LYS A 11 -1.78 2.08 8.51
C LYS A 11 -2.89 1.49 7.64
N ALA A 12 -3.88 0.85 8.27
CA ALA A 12 -5.11 0.48 7.55
C ALA A 12 -5.77 1.74 6.94
N GLY A 13 -6.30 1.62 5.72
CA GLY A 13 -6.84 2.77 4.98
C GLY A 13 -5.79 3.60 4.21
N ALA A 14 -4.49 3.35 4.41
CA ALA A 14 -3.44 4.10 3.73
C ALA A 14 -3.20 3.60 2.30
N LYS A 15 -2.52 4.43 1.52
CA LYS A 15 -2.01 4.07 0.19
C LYS A 15 -0.71 3.28 0.32
N ILE A 16 -0.54 2.28 -0.53
CA ILE A 16 0.75 1.63 -0.76
C ILE A 16 1.18 1.98 -2.18
N THR A 17 2.38 2.55 -2.30
CA THR A 17 3.04 2.78 -3.59
C THR A 17 4.16 1.77 -3.73
N TYR A 18 4.12 1.01 -4.81
CA TYR A 18 5.18 0.11 -5.25
C TYR A 18 5.90 0.77 -6.41
N TYR A 19 7.22 0.76 -6.37
CA TYR A 19 8.07 1.10 -7.52
C TYR A 19 8.99 -0.09 -7.77
N PHE A 20 9.18 -0.47 -9.02
CA PHE A 20 10.08 -1.57 -9.37
C PHE A 20 10.58 -1.47 -10.80
N GLU A 21 11.78 -2.00 -11.00
CA GLU A 21 12.50 -2.01 -12.28
C GLU A 21 12.74 -3.45 -12.75
N ILE A 22 12.49 -3.67 -14.03
CA ILE A 22 12.66 -4.96 -14.71
C ILE A 22 13.71 -4.79 -15.78
N THR A 23 14.68 -5.69 -15.77
CA THR A 23 15.80 -5.72 -16.71
C THR A 23 15.73 -7.01 -17.52
N ASN A 24 15.98 -6.91 -18.81
CA ASN A 24 16.18 -8.06 -19.68
C ASN A 24 17.58 -8.65 -19.47
N VAL A 25 17.63 -9.83 -18.86
CA VAL A 25 18.86 -10.61 -18.64
C VAL A 25 18.91 -11.84 -19.55
N GLY A 26 17.98 -11.95 -20.50
CA GLY A 26 17.93 -13.04 -21.46
C GLY A 26 18.95 -12.84 -22.59
N PRO A 27 19.14 -13.86 -23.45
CA PRO A 27 20.02 -13.76 -24.61
C PRO A 27 19.40 -12.98 -25.79
N HIS A 28 18.10 -12.66 -25.73
CA HIS A 28 17.35 -12.04 -26.83
C HIS A 28 16.58 -10.81 -26.35
N SER A 29 16.27 -9.89 -27.27
CA SER A 29 15.44 -8.71 -26.99
C SER A 29 14.01 -9.10 -26.62
N ALA A 30 13.42 -8.35 -25.69
CA ALA A 30 12.00 -8.48 -25.34
C ALA A 30 11.24 -7.31 -25.96
N ASP A 31 10.58 -7.57 -27.08
CA ASP A 31 9.70 -6.66 -27.81
C ASP A 31 8.22 -6.85 -27.42
N TYR A 32 7.85 -8.05 -27.00
CA TYR A 32 6.53 -8.38 -26.46
C TYR A 32 6.63 -8.93 -25.04
N TYR A 33 6.43 -8.07 -24.07
CA TYR A 33 6.41 -8.44 -22.66
C TYR A 33 5.41 -7.57 -21.89
N TYR A 34 5.01 -8.04 -20.72
CA TYR A 34 4.20 -7.24 -19.82
C TYR A 34 4.77 -7.25 -18.41
N ILE A 35 4.55 -6.13 -17.72
CA ILE A 35 4.88 -5.92 -16.32
C ILE A 35 3.60 -6.15 -15.53
N GLY A 36 3.64 -6.98 -14.49
CA GLY A 36 2.42 -7.30 -13.77
C GLY A 36 2.63 -8.05 -12.47
N GLY A 37 1.52 -8.55 -11.96
CA GLY A 37 1.50 -9.46 -10.84
C GLY A 37 0.21 -9.37 -10.03
N ILE A 38 0.34 -9.62 -8.73
CA ILE A 38 -0.80 -9.77 -7.81
C ILE A 38 -0.69 -8.69 -6.73
N LEU A 39 -1.68 -7.81 -6.69
CA LEU A 39 -1.87 -6.79 -5.67
C LEU A 39 -2.32 -7.40 -4.33
N PRO A 40 -2.15 -6.68 -3.21
CA PRO A 40 -2.63 -7.16 -1.93
C PRO A 40 -4.15 -7.32 -1.89
N LYS A 41 -4.60 -8.36 -1.18
CA LYS A 41 -6.02 -8.49 -0.81
C LYS A 41 -6.45 -7.32 0.09
N GLY A 42 -7.73 -6.98 0.03
CA GLY A 42 -8.32 -5.93 0.88
C GLY A 42 -7.94 -4.52 0.46
N ILE A 43 -7.66 -4.31 -0.82
CA ILE A 43 -7.58 -2.99 -1.44
C ILE A 43 -8.97 -2.50 -1.83
N ILE A 44 -9.11 -1.18 -1.95
CA ILE A 44 -10.24 -0.55 -2.66
C ILE A 44 -9.96 -0.71 -4.15
N SER A 45 -11.01 -0.92 -4.96
CA SER A 45 -10.94 -1.14 -6.42
C SER A 45 -10.50 0.10 -7.20
N THR A 46 -9.36 0.67 -6.84
CA THR A 46 -8.73 1.82 -7.50
C THR A 46 -7.25 1.53 -7.62
N LEU A 47 -6.79 1.36 -8.85
CA LEU A 47 -5.38 1.24 -9.20
C LEU A 47 -4.93 2.54 -9.86
N LYS A 48 -3.81 3.09 -9.42
CA LYS A 48 -3.11 4.17 -10.15
C LYS A 48 -1.76 3.66 -10.57
N TRP A 49 -1.32 4.02 -11.76
CA TRP A 49 0.00 3.63 -12.25
C TRP A 49 0.74 4.81 -12.87
N ASN A 50 2.05 4.65 -12.98
CA ASN A 50 2.93 5.50 -13.76
C ASN A 50 4.07 4.63 -14.33
N GLY A 51 4.59 4.99 -15.49
CA GLY A 51 5.63 4.24 -16.19
C GLY A 51 6.17 5.02 -17.39
N PRO A 52 6.95 4.37 -18.26
CA PRO A 52 7.32 4.93 -19.56
C PRO A 52 6.12 5.51 -20.32
N LYS A 53 6.38 6.55 -21.12
CA LYS A 53 5.34 7.20 -21.93
C LYS A 53 4.58 6.16 -22.76
N ASN A 54 3.26 6.29 -22.84
CA ASN A 54 2.34 5.35 -23.51
C ASN A 54 2.24 3.95 -22.88
N THR A 55 2.71 3.74 -21.64
CA THR A 55 2.41 2.51 -20.90
C THR A 55 0.91 2.42 -20.64
N THR A 56 0.32 1.31 -21.08
CA THR A 56 -1.08 0.97 -20.78
C THR A 56 -1.13 -0.08 -19.70
N CYS A 57 -2.12 -0.02 -18.81
CA CYS A 57 -2.32 -1.01 -17.75
C CYS A 57 -3.78 -1.40 -17.65
N THR A 58 -4.01 -2.68 -17.39
CA THR A 58 -5.30 -3.27 -17.06
C THR A 58 -5.20 -4.02 -15.74
N TRP A 59 -6.31 -4.17 -15.04
CA TRP A 59 -6.36 -4.97 -13.82
C TRP A 59 -7.72 -5.61 -13.65
N GLU A 60 -7.72 -6.80 -13.07
CA GLU A 60 -8.94 -7.54 -12.75
C GLU A 60 -8.80 -8.17 -11.37
N GLY A 61 -9.75 -7.87 -10.48
CA GLY A 61 -9.68 -8.28 -9.08
C GLY A 61 -8.40 -7.76 -8.41
N ASN A 62 -7.45 -8.66 -8.15
CA ASN A 62 -6.15 -8.31 -7.58
C ASN A 62 -5.00 -8.47 -8.58
N GLU A 63 -5.25 -8.92 -9.80
CA GLU A 63 -4.21 -9.09 -10.81
C GLU A 63 -4.12 -7.85 -11.68
N PHE A 64 -2.90 -7.52 -12.12
CA PHE A 64 -2.68 -6.38 -12.99
C PHE A 64 -1.59 -6.68 -14.00
N TRP A 65 -1.74 -6.07 -15.16
CA TRP A 65 -0.86 -6.22 -16.32
C TRP A 65 -0.66 -4.87 -16.98
N CYS A 66 0.56 -4.57 -17.35
CA CYS A 66 0.96 -3.33 -17.99
C CYS A 66 1.86 -3.63 -19.18
N TRP A 67 1.60 -2.97 -20.31
CA TRP A 67 2.37 -3.07 -21.54
C TRP A 67 3.19 -1.79 -21.71
N PRO A 68 4.44 -1.78 -21.23
CA PRO A 68 5.36 -0.69 -21.52
C PRO A 68 5.78 -0.75 -23.01
N PRO A 69 5.93 0.39 -23.71
CA PRO A 69 6.34 0.40 -25.12
C PRO A 69 7.81 0.06 -25.45
N PRO A 70 8.81 0.36 -24.61
CA PRO A 70 10.22 0.14 -24.97
C PRO A 70 10.53 -1.34 -25.22
N ILE A 71 11.31 -1.62 -26.27
CA ILE A 71 11.96 -2.92 -26.43
C ILE A 71 13.09 -3.00 -25.42
N LEU A 72 13.20 -4.11 -24.69
CA LEU A 72 14.32 -4.34 -23.78
C LEU A 72 15.40 -5.14 -24.48
N TYR A 73 16.53 -4.51 -24.78
CA TYR A 73 17.66 -5.15 -25.44
C TYR A 73 18.58 -5.81 -24.41
N PRO A 74 19.08 -7.03 -24.68
CA PRO A 74 20.13 -7.61 -23.86
C PRO A 74 21.44 -6.91 -24.20
N ASN A 75 22.05 -6.22 -23.22
CA ASN A 75 23.28 -5.44 -23.38
C ASN A 75 23.13 -4.30 -24.43
N PRO A 76 22.42 -3.21 -24.10
CA PRO A 76 22.26 -2.08 -25.01
C PRO A 76 23.62 -1.47 -25.38
N GLU A 77 23.93 -1.41 -26.67
CA GLU A 77 25.17 -0.83 -27.19
C GLU A 77 24.99 0.60 -27.71
N GLU A 78 23.75 0.97 -28.05
CA GLU A 78 23.40 2.30 -28.55
C GLU A 78 22.62 3.09 -27.49
N ASP A 79 22.78 4.42 -27.48
CA ASP A 79 22.17 5.32 -26.47
C ASP A 79 20.63 5.28 -26.42
N TRP A 80 19.98 4.89 -27.52
CA TRP A 80 18.53 4.76 -27.59
C TRP A 80 18.02 3.39 -27.11
N GLN A 81 18.91 2.40 -26.97
CA GLN A 81 18.57 1.09 -26.46
C GLN A 81 18.54 1.12 -24.93
N THR A 82 17.67 0.30 -24.36
CA THR A 82 17.63 0.09 -22.92
C THR A 82 17.42 -1.38 -22.62
N ASP A 83 18.03 -1.87 -21.54
CA ASP A 83 17.74 -3.19 -21.00
C ASP A 83 16.64 -3.16 -19.94
N THR A 84 16.25 -1.97 -19.48
CA THR A 84 15.49 -1.80 -18.24
C THR A 84 14.26 -0.92 -18.45
N THR A 85 13.17 -1.29 -17.79
CA THR A 85 11.95 -0.49 -17.69
C THR A 85 11.49 -0.44 -16.24
N TRP A 86 10.59 0.49 -15.94
CA TRP A 86 10.13 0.74 -14.58
C TRP A 86 8.61 0.89 -14.52
N LEU A 87 8.05 0.63 -13.35
CA LEU A 87 6.63 0.85 -13.10
C LEU A 87 6.42 1.33 -11.67
N THR A 88 5.50 2.29 -11.50
CA THR A 88 4.93 2.65 -10.21
C THR A 88 3.47 2.19 -10.17
N ILE A 89 3.08 1.48 -9.12
CA ILE A 89 1.71 1.08 -8.84
C ILE A 89 1.29 1.61 -7.47
N GLN A 90 0.18 2.31 -7.41
CA GLN A 90 -0.43 2.77 -6.16
C GLN A 90 -1.80 2.13 -5.95
N VAL A 91 -1.96 1.50 -4.79
CA VAL A 91 -3.22 0.93 -4.31
C VAL A 91 -3.62 1.57 -3.00
N THR A 92 -4.91 1.57 -2.68
CA THR A 92 -5.43 2.05 -1.39
C THR A 92 -5.96 0.88 -0.59
N LEU A 93 -5.47 0.66 0.63
CA LEU A 93 -6.01 -0.37 1.52
C LEU A 93 -7.40 0.02 2.03
N ASN A 94 -8.28 -0.95 2.23
CA ASN A 94 -9.50 -0.74 3.01
C ASN A 94 -9.14 -0.45 4.48
N LYS A 95 -9.94 0.41 5.15
CA LYS A 95 -9.81 0.72 6.58
C LYS A 95 -9.99 -0.50 7.49
N LYS A 96 -10.65 -1.56 7.01
CA LYS A 96 -10.86 -2.83 7.72
C LYS A 96 -9.74 -3.85 7.52
N THR A 97 -8.85 -3.65 6.55
CA THR A 97 -7.76 -4.59 6.26
C THR A 97 -6.76 -4.62 7.42
N ARG A 98 -6.31 -5.81 7.80
CA ARG A 98 -5.38 -6.08 8.91
C ARG A 98 -4.34 -7.10 8.48
N GLY A 99 -3.31 -7.27 9.30
CA GLY A 99 -2.26 -8.26 9.06
C GLY A 99 -1.19 -7.75 8.10
N THR A 100 -0.93 -8.50 7.03
CA THR A 100 0.15 -8.21 6.08
C THR A 100 -0.40 -8.10 4.67
N ALA A 101 -0.20 -6.94 4.04
CA ALA A 101 -0.43 -6.75 2.62
C ALA A 101 0.70 -7.44 1.84
N THR A 102 0.36 -8.49 1.09
CA THR A 102 1.33 -9.24 0.27
C THR A 102 1.06 -8.96 -1.19
N ALA A 103 2.06 -8.52 -1.94
CA ALA A 103 1.99 -8.35 -3.38
C ALA A 103 3.07 -9.19 -4.08
N LYS A 104 2.77 -9.67 -5.28
CA LYS A 104 3.76 -10.23 -6.22
C LYS A 104 3.95 -9.25 -7.35
N LEU A 105 5.17 -8.82 -7.61
CA LEU A 105 5.50 -7.80 -8.60
C LEU A 105 6.60 -8.35 -9.52
N GLY A 106 6.47 -8.14 -10.82
CA GLY A 106 7.43 -8.71 -11.76
C GLY A 106 7.12 -8.45 -13.22
N GLY A 107 7.85 -9.16 -14.07
CA GLY A 107 7.67 -9.15 -15.52
C GLY A 107 7.44 -10.55 -16.05
N MET A 108 6.71 -10.64 -17.14
CA MET A 108 6.38 -11.88 -17.84
C MET A 108 6.68 -11.65 -19.32
N THR A 109 7.44 -12.55 -19.91
CA THR A 109 7.81 -12.51 -21.33
C THR A 109 7.52 -13.86 -21.97
N PHE A 110 7.10 -13.85 -23.22
CA PHE A 110 6.75 -15.03 -23.99
C PHE A 110 7.46 -14.95 -25.33
N ASP A 111 8.05 -16.06 -25.77
CA ASP A 111 8.61 -16.20 -27.12
C ASP A 111 7.47 -16.43 -28.12
N VAL A 112 6.67 -15.39 -28.37
CA VAL A 112 5.44 -15.49 -29.16
C VAL A 112 5.79 -15.58 -30.65
N PRO A 113 5.49 -16.69 -31.35
CA PRO A 113 5.68 -16.77 -32.79
C PRO A 113 4.82 -15.73 -33.51
N THR A 114 5.27 -15.23 -34.66
CA THR A 114 4.52 -14.27 -35.48
C THR A 114 3.08 -14.76 -35.71
N GLY A 115 2.08 -13.95 -35.33
CA GLY A 115 0.65 -14.27 -35.47
C GLY A 115 -0.05 -14.79 -34.21
N ALA A 116 0.64 -14.92 -33.07
CA ALA A 116 0.06 -15.37 -31.80
C ALA A 116 -0.18 -14.23 -30.77
N GLY A 117 -0.19 -12.97 -31.21
CA GLY A 117 -0.29 -11.79 -30.33
C GLY A 117 -1.58 -11.65 -29.52
N ASP A 118 -2.65 -12.33 -29.93
CA ASP A 118 -3.97 -12.30 -29.28
C ASP A 118 -4.22 -13.49 -28.33
N LEU A 119 -3.21 -14.34 -28.10
CA LEU A 119 -3.38 -15.56 -27.30
C LEU A 119 -3.16 -15.30 -25.80
N ASP A 120 -4.04 -15.85 -24.96
CA ASP A 120 -3.92 -15.80 -23.51
C ASP A 120 -2.79 -16.72 -22.99
N GLU A 121 -2.36 -16.50 -21.74
CA GLU A 121 -1.26 -17.27 -21.13
C GLU A 121 -1.51 -18.79 -21.18
N LYS A 122 -2.76 -19.20 -20.95
CA LYS A 122 -3.14 -20.62 -20.94
C LYS A 122 -2.93 -21.21 -22.33
N ARG A 123 -3.35 -20.51 -23.38
CA ARG A 123 -3.22 -20.95 -24.76
C ARG A 123 -1.78 -20.94 -25.23
N LEU A 124 -0.98 -19.96 -24.83
CA LEU A 124 0.47 -19.93 -25.10
C LEU A 124 1.16 -21.16 -24.47
N ARG A 125 0.82 -21.50 -23.23
CA ARG A 125 1.34 -22.71 -22.56
C ARG A 125 0.90 -24.01 -23.24
N GLU A 126 -0.37 -24.10 -23.67
CA GLU A 126 -0.90 -25.24 -24.42
C GLU A 126 -0.19 -25.43 -25.77
N LEU A 127 0.21 -24.34 -26.41
CA LEU A 127 0.97 -24.35 -27.67
C LEU A 127 2.47 -24.63 -27.48
N GLY A 128 2.92 -24.86 -26.23
CA GLY A 128 4.32 -25.12 -25.93
C GLY A 128 5.22 -23.88 -26.08
N ILE A 129 4.64 -22.69 -26.14
CA ILE A 129 5.39 -21.43 -26.24
C ILE A 129 6.10 -21.18 -24.92
N LYS A 130 7.43 -21.00 -24.98
CA LYS A 130 8.25 -20.74 -23.79
C LYS A 130 7.88 -19.37 -23.23
N GLY A 131 7.38 -19.37 -22.01
CA GLY A 131 7.11 -18.17 -21.22
C GLY A 131 7.94 -18.16 -19.95
N TRP A 132 8.45 -16.99 -19.59
CA TRP A 132 9.21 -16.79 -18.37
C TRP A 132 8.51 -15.76 -17.48
N ILE A 133 8.20 -16.18 -16.25
CA ILE A 133 7.55 -15.34 -15.24
C ILE A 133 8.57 -15.04 -14.14
N PHE A 134 8.95 -13.77 -14.02
CA PHE A 134 9.91 -13.30 -13.03
C PHE A 134 9.24 -12.35 -12.04
N THR A 135 8.66 -12.90 -10.98
CA THR A 135 8.03 -12.11 -9.90
C THR A 135 8.79 -12.22 -8.59
N LYS A 136 8.82 -11.13 -7.80
CA LYS A 136 9.19 -11.19 -6.38
C LYS A 136 7.99 -10.86 -5.51
N THR A 137 7.95 -11.50 -4.35
CA THR A 137 6.94 -11.23 -3.33
C THR A 137 7.43 -10.11 -2.41
N VAL A 138 6.58 -9.11 -2.20
CA VAL A 138 6.79 -8.03 -1.23
C VAL A 138 5.73 -8.07 -0.16
N LYS A 139 6.12 -7.74 1.08
CA LYS A 139 5.26 -7.82 2.26
C LYS A 139 5.30 -6.49 3.02
N THR A 140 4.14 -5.87 3.16
CA THR A 140 3.94 -4.64 3.92
C THR A 140 3.09 -4.94 5.14
N GLN A 141 3.61 -4.67 6.34
CA GLN A 141 2.87 -4.87 7.57
C GLN A 141 1.82 -3.77 7.76
N ILE A 142 0.58 -4.17 8.05
CA ILE A 142 -0.52 -3.25 8.32
C ILE A 142 -0.56 -3.01 9.82
N VAL A 143 -0.11 -1.83 10.24
CA VAL A 143 -0.17 -1.43 11.63
C VAL A 143 -1.55 -0.90 11.97
N ALA A 144 -2.08 -1.29 13.12
CA ALA A 144 -3.28 -0.68 13.66
C ALA A 144 -3.02 0.84 13.84
N PRO A 145 -4.02 1.71 13.60
CA PRO A 145 -3.91 3.08 14.04
C PRO A 145 -3.64 3.04 15.55
N SER A 146 -2.55 3.66 15.99
CA SER A 146 -2.30 3.89 17.41
C SER A 146 -3.49 4.67 17.94
N VAL A 147 -4.43 3.99 18.59
CA VAL A 147 -5.40 4.68 19.44
C VAL A 147 -4.53 5.30 20.52
N LYS A 148 -4.21 6.59 20.41
CA LYS A 148 -3.82 7.35 21.60
C LYS A 148 -4.98 7.12 22.55
N LYS A 149 -4.79 6.27 23.57
CA LYS A 149 -5.75 6.18 24.67
C LYS A 149 -5.93 7.62 25.12
N LYS A 150 -7.07 8.26 24.82
CA LYS A 150 -7.45 9.45 25.56
C LYS A 150 -7.35 8.99 27.01
N LYS A 151 -6.46 9.59 27.80
CA LYS A 151 -6.51 9.44 29.26
C LYS A 151 -7.96 9.76 29.58
N SER A 152 -8.71 8.75 30.00
CA SER A 152 -10.03 8.95 30.57
C SER A 152 -9.77 9.75 31.83
N THR A 153 -9.83 11.08 31.74
CA THR A 153 -10.09 11.92 32.90
C THR A 153 -11.50 11.57 33.35
N LYS A 154 -11.64 10.47 34.10
CA LYS A 154 -12.72 10.40 35.07
C LYS A 154 -12.46 11.59 35.99
N GLN A 155 -13.22 12.66 35.84
CA GLN A 155 -13.32 13.66 36.91
C GLN A 155 -13.81 12.88 38.13
N VAL A 156 -12.90 12.58 39.04
CA VAL A 156 -13.27 12.15 40.38
C VAL A 156 -13.99 13.36 40.97
N TYR A 157 -15.30 13.25 41.17
CA TYR A 157 -16.04 14.28 41.88
C TYR A 157 -15.47 14.35 43.29
N VAL A 158 -14.74 15.43 43.58
CA VAL A 158 -14.34 15.77 44.95
C VAL A 158 -15.44 16.66 45.48
N PRO A 159 -16.24 16.22 46.47
CA PRO A 159 -17.23 17.10 47.08
C PRO A 159 -16.52 18.33 47.66
N PRO A 160 -17.11 19.53 47.55
CA PRO A 160 -16.53 20.72 48.15
C PRO A 160 -16.38 20.53 49.66
N PRO A 161 -15.31 21.07 50.26
CA PRO A 161 -15.12 21.01 51.70
C PRO A 161 -16.33 21.63 52.43
N PRO A 162 -16.74 21.07 53.58
CA PRO A 162 -17.86 21.61 54.32
C PRO A 162 -17.61 23.09 54.69
N PRO A 163 -18.65 23.94 54.66
CA PRO A 163 -18.50 25.33 55.07
C PRO A 163 -18.00 25.42 56.51
N PRO A 164 -17.16 26.42 56.83
CA PRO A 164 -16.64 26.59 58.18
C PRO A 164 -17.79 26.71 59.21
N PRO A 165 -17.59 26.21 60.44
CA PRO A 165 -18.56 26.36 61.51
C PRO A 165 -18.92 27.84 61.70
N LYS A 166 -20.22 28.14 61.83
CA LYS A 166 -20.66 29.49 62.18
C LYS A 166 -20.10 29.82 63.57
N PRO A 167 -19.53 31.02 63.78
CA PRO A 167 -19.05 31.42 65.10
C PRO A 167 -20.20 31.39 66.11
N ASP A 168 -19.92 30.86 67.30
CA ASP A 168 -20.89 30.80 68.39
C ASP A 168 -21.43 32.20 68.67
N ARG A 169 -22.77 32.28 68.75
CA ARG A 169 -23.48 33.51 69.05
C ARG A 169 -23.04 33.97 70.44
N ALA A 170 -22.38 35.13 70.52
CA ALA A 170 -21.95 35.70 71.79
C ALA A 170 -23.11 35.76 72.80
N PRO A 171 -22.88 35.44 74.09
CA PRO A 171 -23.94 35.41 75.09
C PRO A 171 -24.57 36.81 75.22
N THR A 172 -25.90 36.85 75.13
CA THR A 172 -26.71 38.05 75.33
C THR A 172 -26.43 38.64 76.72
N ARG A 173 -25.88 39.86 76.75
CA ARG A 173 -25.68 40.62 77.99
C ARG A 173 -27.04 41.01 78.56
N ASN A 174 -27.36 40.48 79.74
CA ASN A 174 -28.55 40.80 80.52
C ASN A 174 -28.76 42.32 80.65
N ARG A 175 -29.85 42.84 80.08
CA ARG A 175 -30.35 44.18 80.40
C ARG A 175 -31.20 44.07 81.67
N LYS A 176 -30.64 44.57 82.79
CA LYS A 176 -31.35 44.75 84.06
C LYS A 176 -32.65 45.54 83.82
N LYS A 177 -33.75 45.03 84.40
CA LYS A 177 -35.01 45.74 84.64
C LYS A 177 -34.89 46.59 85.92
N GLY A 178 -35.59 47.72 85.95
CA GLY A 178 -35.83 48.54 87.14
C GLY A 178 -35.68 50.03 86.80
N THR A 179 -36.59 50.93 87.15
CA THR A 179 -37.90 50.86 87.82
C THR A 179 -38.60 52.17 87.46
#